data_AF-A0A5S9M4T5-F1
#
_entry.id   AF-A0A5S9M4T5-F1
#
_cell.length_a   1.000
_cell.length_b   1.000
_cell.length_c   1.000
_cell.angle_alpha   90.00
_cell.angle_beta   90.00
_cell.angle_gamma   90.00
#
_symmetry.space_group_name_H-M   'P 1'
#
loop_
_entity.id
_entity.type
_entity.pdbx_description
1 polymer ?
#
loop_
_entity_poly.entity_id
_entity_poly.type
_entity_poly.pdbx_seq_one_letter_code
_entity_poly.pdbx_strand_id
1 'polypeptide(L)'
;MLQFGRIGRCVIVLGDPSGREASYPLVLEEFLQETEKAGYRVAFFYQVEREGMALYHDLGFHFFKLGEEAMVDLETFTLSGKKKNQIYELWRINLNEKATPFEMLEPPFSNELISTLKQISDSWLGKKKKKRIFARLFSRRLSSKSTDCDSKKRMNKGRSFPLYH
;
A
#
# COMPACT_ATOMS: atom_id res chain seq x y z
N MET A 1 7.92 8.18 8.10
CA MET A 1 8.58 7.19 7.22
C MET A 1 8.03 7.34 5.82
N LEU A 2 8.87 7.28 4.79
CA LEU A 2 8.45 7.34 3.38
C LEU A 2 8.70 6.01 2.67
N GLN A 3 7.73 5.57 1.86
CA GLN A 3 7.88 4.41 0.97
C GLN A 3 8.09 4.93 -0.45
N PHE A 4 9.19 4.55 -1.08
CA PHE A 4 9.51 5.05 -2.42
C PHE A 4 10.21 4.01 -3.29
N GLY A 5 10.10 4.20 -4.60
CA GLY A 5 10.81 3.46 -5.64
C GLY A 5 11.52 4.40 -6.60
N ARG A 6 12.41 3.86 -7.43
CA ARG A 6 13.14 4.63 -8.44
C ARG A 6 12.89 4.10 -9.84
N ILE A 7 12.73 5.00 -10.80
CA ILE A 7 12.63 4.70 -12.23
C ILE A 7 13.53 5.69 -12.98
N GLY A 8 14.63 5.21 -13.54
CA GLY A 8 15.63 6.06 -14.18
C GLY A 8 16.22 7.06 -13.18
N ARG A 9 16.07 8.37 -13.47
CA ARG A 9 16.48 9.49 -12.61
C ARG A 9 15.34 10.08 -11.77
N CYS A 10 14.19 9.42 -11.76
CA CYS A 10 13.02 9.85 -11.00
C CYS A 10 12.83 8.96 -9.77
N VAL A 11 12.41 9.57 -8.68
CA VAL A 11 11.99 8.90 -7.45
C VAL A 11 10.48 9.05 -7.31
N ILE A 12 9.79 7.96 -7.02
CA ILE A 12 8.33 7.91 -6.86
C ILE A 12 8.05 7.49 -5.44
N VAL A 13 7.45 8.38 -4.67
CA VAL A 13 6.95 8.16 -3.31
C VAL A 13 5.50 7.69 -3.39
N LEU A 14 5.18 6.68 -2.58
CA LEU A 14 3.85 6.10 -2.48
C LEU A 14 3.13 6.67 -1.25
N GLY A 15 2.14 7.51 -1.50
CA GLY A 15 1.29 8.14 -0.49
C GLY A 15 1.98 9.21 0.35
N ASP A 16 1.27 9.62 1.39
CA ASP A 16 1.75 10.49 2.45
C ASP A 16 2.75 9.78 3.38
N PRO A 17 3.58 10.54 4.13
CA PRO A 17 4.46 9.94 5.12
C PRO A 17 3.67 9.17 6.17
N SER A 18 4.14 7.98 6.55
CA SER A 18 3.53 7.24 7.67
C SER A 18 4.15 7.65 9.00
N GLY A 19 3.34 7.88 10.03
CA GLY A 19 3.76 8.24 11.38
C GLY A 19 3.08 9.50 11.90
N ARG A 20 3.74 10.23 12.81
CA ARG A 20 3.21 11.47 13.39
C ARG A 20 3.19 12.59 12.36
N GLU A 21 2.01 13.18 12.14
CA GLU A 21 1.78 14.28 11.20
C GLU A 21 2.68 15.50 11.45
N ALA A 22 2.93 15.82 12.73
CA ALA A 22 3.83 16.91 13.11
C ALA A 22 5.27 16.75 12.57
N SER A 23 5.67 15.54 12.18
CA SER A 23 6.99 15.25 11.60
C SER A 23 7.00 15.24 10.07
N TYR A 24 5.84 15.39 9.40
CA TYR A 24 5.76 15.30 7.94
C TYR A 24 6.58 16.36 7.21
N PRO A 25 6.54 17.66 7.61
CA PRO A 25 7.32 18.69 6.92
C PRO A 25 8.82 18.37 6.94
N LEU A 26 9.36 18.05 8.11
CA LEU A 26 10.76 17.69 8.29
C LEU A 26 11.15 16.48 7.42
N VAL A 27 10.35 15.42 7.45
CA VAL A 27 10.63 14.19 6.70
C VAL A 27 10.60 14.43 5.19
N LEU A 28 9.70 15.27 4.70
CA LEU A 28 9.63 15.62 3.28
C LEU A 28 10.82 16.48 2.86
N GLU A 29 11.19 17.49 3.65
CA GLU A 29 12.36 18.33 3.39
C GLU A 29 13.65 17.51 3.35
N GLU A 30 13.90 16.70 4.39
CA GLU A 30 15.07 15.83 4.45
C GLU A 30 15.10 14.88 3.25
N PHE A 31 13.96 14.30 2.87
CA PHE A 31 13.88 13.39 1.74
C PHE A 31 14.21 14.07 0.40
N LEU A 32 13.71 15.29 0.18
CA LEU A 32 14.00 16.05 -1.05
C LEU A 32 15.48 16.40 -1.13
N GLN A 33 16.08 16.86 -0.02
CA GLN A 33 17.51 17.15 0.05
C GLN A 33 18.36 15.91 -0.25
N GLU A 34 18.03 14.76 0.35
CA GLU A 34 18.77 13.51 0.09
C GLU A 34 18.58 13.01 -1.35
N THR A 35 17.40 13.22 -1.93
CA THR A 35 17.10 12.87 -3.32
C THR A 35 17.94 13.73 -4.29
N GLU A 36 18.05 15.03 -4.00
CA GLU A 36 18.88 15.96 -4.77
C GLU A 36 20.38 15.62 -4.65
N LYS A 37 20.88 15.41 -3.42
CA LYS A 37 22.28 15.00 -3.17
C LYS A 37 22.63 13.70 -3.89
N ALA A 38 21.69 12.77 -4.00
CA ALA A 38 21.87 11.51 -4.71
C ALA A 38 21.82 11.65 -6.26
N GLY A 39 21.58 12.86 -6.79
CA GLY A 39 21.59 13.16 -8.22
C GLY A 39 20.31 12.77 -8.96
N TYR A 40 19.20 12.55 -8.24
CA TYR A 40 17.89 12.37 -8.86
C TYR A 40 17.30 13.72 -9.25
N ARG A 41 16.54 13.74 -10.35
CA ARG A 41 16.06 15.00 -10.95
C ARG A 41 14.64 15.37 -10.55
N VAL A 42 13.83 14.39 -10.18
CA VAL A 42 12.40 14.59 -9.92
C VAL A 42 11.93 13.62 -8.85
N ALA A 43 11.28 14.16 -7.81
CA ALA A 43 10.45 13.39 -6.89
C ALA A 43 8.99 13.49 -7.34
N PHE A 44 8.25 12.38 -7.34
CA PHE A 44 6.81 12.35 -7.58
C PHE A 44 6.13 11.72 -6.37
N PHE A 45 5.06 12.32 -5.89
CA PHE A 45 4.22 11.74 -4.85
C PHE A 45 2.94 11.20 -5.48
N TYR A 46 2.69 9.90 -5.31
CA TYR A 46 1.55 9.20 -5.90
C TYR A 46 0.52 8.88 -4.84
N GLN A 47 -0.77 9.15 -5.10
CA GLN A 47 -1.88 8.93 -4.15
C GLN A 47 -1.70 9.70 -2.83
N VAL A 48 -1.40 11.00 -2.90
CA VAL A 48 -1.46 11.87 -1.72
C VAL A 48 -2.90 12.27 -1.42
N GLU A 49 -3.21 12.37 -0.14
CA GLU A 49 -4.51 12.79 0.37
C GLU A 49 -4.69 14.31 0.25
N ARG A 50 -5.94 14.78 0.36
CA ARG A 50 -6.27 16.20 0.18
C ARG A 50 -5.72 17.04 1.34
N GLU A 51 -5.74 16.46 2.52
CA GLU A 51 -5.37 17.02 3.81
C GLU A 51 -3.89 17.45 3.81
N GLY A 52 -3.03 16.69 3.12
CA GLY A 52 -1.60 17.00 2.97
C GLY A 52 -1.26 18.01 1.88
N MET A 53 -2.20 18.42 1.02
CA MET A 53 -1.89 19.22 -0.18
C MET A 53 -1.21 20.56 0.11
N ALA A 54 -1.56 21.24 1.20
CA ALA A 54 -0.92 22.51 1.56
C ALA A 54 0.60 22.34 1.74
N LEU A 55 1.01 21.26 2.42
CA LEU A 55 2.41 20.97 2.68
C LEU A 55 3.20 20.74 1.39
N TYR A 56 2.63 20.00 0.45
CA TYR A 56 3.27 19.75 -0.85
C TYR A 56 3.30 21.00 -1.73
N HIS A 57 2.28 21.86 -1.65
CA HIS A 57 2.25 23.13 -2.37
C HIS A 57 3.38 24.05 -1.91
N ASP A 58 3.62 24.15 -0.60
CA ASP A 58 4.71 24.95 -0.03
C ASP A 58 6.10 24.45 -0.47
N LEU A 59 6.22 23.15 -0.77
CA LEU A 59 7.42 22.53 -1.35
C LEU A 59 7.52 22.66 -2.88
N GLY A 60 6.60 23.39 -3.51
CA GLY A 60 6.61 23.67 -4.96
C GLY A 60 6.03 22.57 -5.84
N PHE A 61 5.26 21.62 -5.28
CA PHE A 61 4.61 20.58 -6.07
C PHE A 61 3.32 21.07 -6.74
N HIS A 62 3.08 20.54 -7.93
CA HIS A 62 1.82 20.66 -8.64
C HIS A 62 1.01 19.37 -8.56
N PHE A 63 -0.31 19.49 -8.46
CA PHE A 63 -1.22 18.36 -8.30
C PHE A 63 -1.96 18.02 -9.59
N PHE A 64 -2.20 16.72 -9.77
CA PHE A 64 -3.10 16.20 -10.78
C PHE A 64 -4.04 15.18 -10.14
N LYS A 65 -5.35 15.32 -10.37
CA LYS A 65 -6.35 14.41 -9.81
C LYS A 65 -6.29 13.05 -10.54
N LEU A 66 -5.86 12.02 -9.83
CA LEU A 66 -5.75 10.65 -10.37
C LEU A 66 -7.09 9.89 -10.35
N GLY A 67 -7.91 10.12 -9.33
CA GLY A 67 -9.15 9.40 -9.09
C GLY A 67 -9.73 9.71 -7.71
N GLU A 68 -10.76 8.96 -7.32
CA GLU A 68 -11.37 8.99 -6.00
C GLU A 68 -11.41 7.56 -5.44
N GLU A 69 -11.23 7.42 -4.14
CA GLU A 69 -11.37 6.14 -3.46
C GLU A 69 -12.82 5.96 -2.98
N ALA A 70 -13.37 4.77 -3.19
CA ALA A 70 -14.71 4.44 -2.71
C ALA A 70 -14.63 4.06 -1.23
N MET A 71 -15.00 5.00 -0.35
CA MET A 71 -15.15 4.74 1.08
C MET A 71 -16.56 4.25 1.40
N VAL A 72 -16.64 3.20 2.21
CA VAL A 72 -17.90 2.63 2.69
C VAL A 72 -17.92 2.72 4.21
N ASP A 73 -18.85 3.49 4.75
CA ASP A 73 -19.10 3.56 6.19
C ASP A 73 -19.77 2.27 6.67
N LEU A 74 -19.08 1.52 7.53
CA LEU A 74 -19.53 0.24 8.04
C LEU A 74 -20.64 0.36 9.09
N GLU A 75 -20.80 1.51 9.75
CA GLU A 75 -21.86 1.73 10.75
C GLU A 75 -23.23 1.89 10.08
N THR A 76 -23.25 2.54 8.93
CA THR A 76 -24.48 2.75 8.15
C THR A 76 -24.66 1.72 7.02
N PHE A 77 -23.66 0.88 6.76
CA PHE A 77 -23.74 -0.13 5.71
C PHE A 77 -24.71 -1.25 6.08
N THR A 78 -25.80 -1.34 5.32
CA THR A 78 -26.69 -2.51 5.32
C THR A 78 -26.78 -3.15 3.93
N LEU A 79 -26.99 -4.47 3.89
CA LEU A 79 -27.33 -5.23 2.68
C LEU A 79 -28.81 -5.12 2.33
N SER A 80 -29.67 -4.67 3.26
CA SER A 80 -31.11 -4.54 3.05
C SER A 80 -31.45 -3.18 2.43
N GLY A 81 -32.35 -3.16 1.44
CA GLY A 81 -32.94 -1.93 0.91
C GLY A 81 -32.87 -1.80 -0.62
N LYS A 82 -33.86 -1.09 -1.19
CA LYS A 82 -34.14 -1.02 -2.64
C LYS A 82 -32.95 -0.64 -3.53
N LYS A 83 -32.00 0.17 -3.02
CA LYS A 83 -30.81 0.62 -3.78
C LYS A 83 -29.70 -0.43 -3.85
N LYS A 84 -29.73 -1.49 -3.04
CA LYS A 84 -28.68 -2.52 -2.94
C LYS A 84 -29.19 -3.94 -3.28
N ASN A 85 -30.34 -4.03 -3.94
CA ASN A 85 -30.99 -5.29 -4.28
C ASN A 85 -30.06 -6.26 -5.02
N GLN A 86 -29.19 -5.78 -5.91
CA GLN A 86 -28.24 -6.65 -6.63
C GLN A 86 -27.23 -7.33 -5.69
N ILE A 87 -26.64 -6.61 -4.74
CA ILE A 87 -25.66 -7.19 -3.80
C ILE A 87 -26.37 -8.17 -2.85
N TYR A 88 -27.57 -7.81 -2.40
CA TYR A 88 -28.41 -8.68 -1.56
C TYR A 88 -28.82 -9.97 -2.28
N GLU A 89 -29.23 -9.88 -3.54
CA GLU A 89 -29.60 -11.04 -4.37
C GLU A 89 -28.40 -11.96 -4.58
N LEU A 90 -27.22 -11.43 -4.89
CA LEU A 90 -25.98 -12.21 -5.01
C LEU A 90 -25.63 -12.92 -3.69
N TRP A 91 -25.74 -12.22 -2.56
CA TRP A 91 -25.52 -12.80 -1.23
C TRP A 91 -26.51 -13.93 -0.94
N ARG A 92 -27.80 -13.72 -1.23
CA ARG A 92 -28.86 -14.72 -1.03
C ARG A 92 -28.69 -15.96 -1.91
N ILE A 93 -28.29 -15.77 -3.18
CA ILE A 93 -28.00 -16.89 -4.10
C ILE A 93 -26.82 -17.71 -3.57
N ASN A 94 -25.74 -17.04 -3.12
CA ASN A 94 -24.59 -17.73 -2.55
C ASN A 94 -24.98 -18.63 -1.37
N LEU A 95 -25.83 -18.14 -0.47
CA LEU A 95 -26.32 -18.93 0.67
C LEU A 95 -27.15 -20.15 0.26
N ASN A 96 -27.95 -20.06 -0.80
CA ASN A 96 -28.95 -21.07 -1.14
C ASN A 96 -28.46 -22.14 -2.12
N GLU A 97 -27.58 -21.80 -3.07
CA GLU A 97 -27.31 -22.67 -4.22
C GLU A 97 -25.95 -23.40 -4.16
N LYS A 98 -25.02 -22.94 -3.31
CA LYS A 98 -23.75 -23.59 -2.90
C LYS A 98 -22.98 -22.59 -2.03
N ALA A 99 -23.25 -22.58 -0.74
CA ALA A 99 -22.55 -21.71 0.20
C ALA A 99 -21.05 -21.96 0.08
N THR A 100 -20.32 -20.97 -0.44
CA THR A 100 -18.86 -21.03 -0.46
C THR A 100 -18.42 -20.45 0.87
N PRO A 101 -17.94 -21.26 1.84
CA PRO A 101 -17.57 -20.73 3.15
C PRO A 101 -16.47 -19.69 2.98
N PHE A 102 -16.63 -18.56 3.66
CA PHE A 102 -15.60 -17.54 3.78
C PHE A 102 -14.97 -17.65 5.17
N GLU A 103 -13.65 -17.68 5.23
CA GLU A 103 -12.88 -17.79 6.46
C GLU A 103 -11.78 -16.73 6.48
N MET A 104 -11.60 -16.10 7.65
CA MET A 104 -10.48 -15.19 7.91
C MET A 104 -9.41 -15.96 8.67
N LEU A 105 -8.27 -16.19 8.01
CA LEU A 105 -7.14 -16.92 8.58
C LEU A 105 -6.14 -15.93 9.19
N GLU A 106 -5.69 -16.21 10.40
CA GLU A 106 -4.66 -15.43 11.10
C GLU A 106 -3.25 -16.02 10.85
N PRO A 107 -2.20 -15.20 10.84
CA PRO A 107 -0.83 -15.70 10.80
C PRO A 107 -0.48 -16.47 12.09
N PRO A 108 0.45 -17.44 12.05
CA PRO A 108 1.32 -17.81 10.93
C PRO A 108 0.65 -18.75 9.91
N PHE A 109 0.92 -18.52 8.62
CA PHE A 109 0.35 -19.34 7.54
C PHE A 109 1.19 -20.59 7.24
N SER A 110 0.52 -21.72 6.99
CA SER A 110 1.18 -22.97 6.59
C SER A 110 1.82 -22.85 5.20
N ASN A 111 2.88 -23.62 4.95
CA ASN A 111 3.52 -23.64 3.63
C ASN A 111 2.57 -24.16 2.54
N GLU A 112 1.67 -25.07 2.89
CA GLU A 112 0.64 -25.60 2.00
C GLU A 112 -0.33 -24.50 1.56
N LEU A 113 -0.88 -23.72 2.51
CA LEU A 113 -1.77 -22.60 2.21
C LEU A 113 -1.09 -21.56 1.31
N ILE A 114 0.16 -21.20 1.63
CA ILE A 114 0.98 -20.28 0.82
C ILE A 114 1.15 -20.81 -0.61
N SER A 115 1.34 -22.13 -0.77
CA SER A 115 1.51 -22.75 -2.09
C SER A 115 0.21 -22.69 -2.90
N THR A 116 -0.94 -22.95 -2.27
CA THR A 116 -2.26 -22.86 -2.89
C THR A 116 -2.59 -21.44 -3.33
N LEU A 117 -2.38 -20.45 -2.45
CA LEU A 117 -2.58 -19.03 -2.78
C LEU A 117 -1.68 -18.59 -3.94
N LYS A 118 -0.45 -19.09 -4.00
CA LYS A 118 0.45 -18.83 -5.13
C LYS A 118 -0.10 -19.40 -6.44
N GLN A 119 -0.61 -20.63 -6.44
CA GLN A 119 -1.20 -21.24 -7.65
C GLN A 119 -2.42 -20.46 -8.14
N ILE A 120 -3.31 -20.06 -7.23
CA ILE A 120 -4.48 -19.23 -7.55
C ILE A 120 -4.02 -17.88 -8.12
N SER A 121 -3.04 -17.23 -7.47
CA SER A 121 -2.49 -15.96 -7.94
C SER A 121 -1.84 -16.09 -9.32
N ASP A 122 -1.05 -17.14 -9.57
CA ASP A 122 -0.37 -17.34 -10.85
C ASP A 122 -1.40 -17.65 -11.97
N SER A 123 -2.45 -18.42 -11.67
CA SER A 123 -3.58 -18.68 -12.57
C SER A 123 -4.33 -17.40 -12.94
N TRP A 124 -4.66 -16.56 -11.95
CA TRP A 124 -5.38 -15.30 -12.17
C TRP A 124 -4.56 -14.28 -12.99
N LEU A 125 -3.24 -14.24 -12.78
CA LEU A 125 -2.34 -13.39 -13.56
C LEU A 125 -2.19 -13.88 -15.01
N GLY A 126 -2.27 -15.19 -15.25
CA GLY A 126 -2.16 -15.79 -16.58
C GLY A 126 -0.92 -15.29 -17.35
N LYS A 127 -1.12 -14.75 -18.56
CA LYS A 127 -0.05 -14.12 -19.38
C LYS A 127 0.16 -12.62 -19.12
N LYS A 128 -0.59 -12.01 -18.19
CA LYS A 128 -0.48 -10.56 -17.94
C LYS A 128 0.84 -10.27 -17.23
N LYS A 129 1.58 -9.27 -17.72
CA LYS A 129 2.82 -8.82 -17.04
C LYS A 129 2.47 -8.31 -15.64
N LYS A 130 3.18 -8.82 -14.62
CA LYS A 130 3.09 -8.37 -13.24
C LYS A 130 3.38 -6.87 -13.17
N LYS A 131 2.34 -6.06 -12.88
CA LYS A 131 2.50 -4.62 -12.63
C LYS A 131 3.11 -4.45 -11.23
N ARG A 132 4.38 -4.10 -11.18
CA ARG A 132 5.18 -4.00 -9.93
C ARG A 132 4.91 -2.75 -9.08
N ILE A 133 4.23 -1.75 -9.63
CA ILE A 133 4.30 -0.39 -9.08
C ILE A 133 3.26 -0.17 -7.97
N PHE A 134 2.06 -0.77 -8.09
CA PHE A 134 0.94 -0.50 -7.17
C PHE A 134 0.25 -1.75 -6.61
N ALA A 135 0.46 -2.91 -7.22
CA ALA A 135 -0.02 -4.16 -6.65
C ALA A 135 1.07 -4.74 -5.74
N ARG A 136 0.77 -4.86 -4.45
CA ARG A 136 1.60 -5.63 -3.52
C ARG A 136 1.67 -7.06 -4.07
N LEU A 137 2.83 -7.46 -4.56
CA LEU A 137 3.04 -8.82 -5.06
C LEU A 137 3.03 -9.79 -3.88
N PHE A 138 2.41 -10.96 -4.08
CA PHE A 138 2.49 -12.06 -3.13
C PHE A 138 3.97 -12.39 -2.87
N SER A 139 4.42 -12.13 -1.64
CA SER A 139 5.80 -12.37 -1.20
C SER A 139 5.79 -13.05 0.16
N ARG A 140 6.48 -14.18 0.24
CA ARG A 140 6.59 -15.02 1.46
C ARG A 140 7.07 -14.24 2.68
N ARG A 141 7.76 -13.10 2.49
CA ARG A 141 8.32 -12.26 3.55
C ARG A 141 7.28 -11.44 4.33
N LEU A 142 6.05 -11.32 3.82
CA LEU A 142 4.99 -10.49 4.43
C LEU A 142 4.17 -11.24 5.48
N SER A 143 4.15 -12.58 5.45
CA SER A 143 3.35 -13.41 6.37
C SER A 143 3.84 -13.41 7.82
N SER A 144 5.06 -12.95 8.11
CA SER A 144 5.67 -13.07 9.44
C SER A 144 5.75 -11.73 10.18
N LYS A 145 5.15 -10.64 9.68
CA LYS A 145 5.36 -9.28 10.23
C LYS A 145 4.10 -8.39 10.22
N SER A 146 2.91 -8.95 10.41
CA SER A 146 1.70 -8.12 10.63
C SER A 146 1.43 -7.81 12.11
N THR A 147 2.19 -8.40 13.05
CA THR A 147 2.11 -8.08 14.48
C THR A 147 3.52 -8.00 15.07
N ASP A 148 4.25 -6.92 14.81
CA ASP A 148 5.41 -6.61 15.65
C ASP A 148 5.69 -5.11 15.62
N CYS A 149 4.93 -4.39 16.44
CA CYS A 149 5.34 -3.13 17.03
C CYS A 149 6.28 -3.44 18.21
N ASP A 150 7.45 -4.01 17.96
CA ASP A 150 8.54 -3.86 18.91
C ASP A 150 9.92 -4.05 18.30
N SER A 151 10.86 -3.52 19.06
CA SER A 151 12.15 -3.00 18.69
C SER A 151 13.26 -4.06 18.53
N LYS A 152 14.27 -3.67 17.74
CA LYS A 152 15.67 -4.18 17.67
C LYS A 152 16.02 -5.35 16.72
N LYS A 153 16.85 -4.93 15.74
CA LYS A 153 18.04 -5.59 15.16
C LYS A 153 17.87 -6.91 14.39
N ARG A 154 18.06 -6.82 13.06
CA ARG A 154 19.26 -7.39 12.40
C ARG A 154 19.45 -6.84 10.97
N MET A 155 20.60 -6.20 10.78
CA MET A 155 21.12 -5.60 9.55
C MET A 155 21.62 -6.63 8.54
N ASN A 156 21.45 -6.30 7.26
CA ASN A 156 22.36 -6.40 6.10
C ASN A 156 21.57 -6.90 4.87
N LYS A 157 21.54 -6.23 3.71
CA LYS A 157 22.49 -5.31 3.09
C LYS A 157 21.75 -4.16 2.38
N GLY A 158 22.14 -2.93 2.69
CA GLY A 158 21.75 -1.69 2.02
C GLY A 158 22.55 -0.58 2.70
N ARG A 159 23.42 0.08 1.94
CA ARG A 159 24.49 0.95 2.44
C ARG A 159 23.98 1.97 3.47
N SER A 160 24.49 1.89 4.70
CA SER A 160 24.44 2.93 5.71
C SER A 160 25.64 3.86 5.50
N PHE A 161 25.40 5.15 5.35
CA PHE A 161 26.45 6.17 5.38
C PHE A 161 26.67 6.62 6.84
N PRO A 162 27.92 6.78 7.31
CA PRO A 162 28.21 7.24 8.67
C PRO A 162 28.07 8.77 8.74
N LEU A 163 27.33 9.25 9.73
CA LEU A 163 27.41 10.64 10.20
C LEU A 163 28.56 10.70 11.23
N TYR A 164 29.59 11.46 10.93
CA TYR A 164 30.61 11.87 11.90
C TYR A 164 30.26 13.26 12.42
N HIS A 165 30.22 13.39 13.74
CA HIS A 165 31.00 14.38 14.48
C HIS A 165 31.52 13.72 15.75
#